data_AF-A0A800BNQ9-F1
#
_entry.id   AF-A0A800BNQ9-F1
#
_cell.length_a   1.000
_cell.length_b   1.000
_cell.length_c   1.000
_cell.angle_alpha   90.00
_cell.angle_beta   90.00
_cell.angle_gamma   90.00
#
_symmetry.space_group_name_H-M   'P 1'
#
loop_
_entity.id
_entity.type
_entity.pdbx_description
1 polymer ?
#
loop_
_entity_poly.entity_id
_entity_poly.type
_entity_poly.pdbx_seq_one_letter_code
_entity_poly.pdbx_strand_id
1 'polypeptide(L)' 'MTMTDPIAEMLTRIRNALQASHENVDIPNSKLKTSIAQVLKEEGYIKNYRVIEDGKQGILRIYLKYDDKGEPVIAG' A
#
# COMPACT_ATOMS: atom_id res chain seq x y z
N MET A 1 -6.34 20.73 -0.69
CA MET A 1 -6.99 19.73 0.20
C MET A 1 -6.07 19.51 1.38
N THR A 2 -6.53 19.79 2.58
CA THR A 2 -5.82 19.44 3.83
C THR A 2 -5.88 17.93 4.00
N MET A 3 -4.72 17.29 4.12
CA MET A 3 -4.59 15.85 4.32
C MET A 3 -4.93 15.55 5.79
N THR A 4 -6.20 15.24 6.08
CA THR A 4 -6.68 15.09 7.47
C THR A 4 -6.24 13.78 8.10
N ASP A 5 -6.08 12.72 7.29
CA ASP A 5 -5.62 11.41 7.76
C ASP A 5 -4.74 10.70 6.71
N PRO A 6 -3.40 10.75 6.87
CA PRO A 6 -2.45 10.08 5.98
C PRO A 6 -2.55 8.55 5.97
N ILE A 7 -3.11 7.92 7.01
CA ILE A 7 -3.27 6.46 7.11
C ILE A 7 -4.52 6.04 6.35
N ALA A 8 -5.65 6.72 6.58
CA ALA A 8 -6.88 6.47 5.82
C ALA A 8 -6.66 6.67 4.32
N GLU A 9 -5.88 7.69 3.94
CA GLU A 9 -5.50 7.89 2.54
C GLU A 9 -4.65 6.71 2.00
N MET A 10 -3.69 6.21 2.78
CA MET A 10 -2.89 5.05 2.38
C MET A 10 -3.77 3.83 2.12
N LEU A 11 -4.67 3.50 3.06
CA LEU A 11 -5.58 2.36 2.92
C LEU A 11 -6.54 2.53 1.74
N THR A 12 -7.05 3.74 1.53
CA THR A 12 -7.91 4.05 0.39
C THR A 12 -7.18 3.86 -0.94
N ARG A 13 -5.93 4.30 -1.05
CA ARG A 13 -5.11 4.09 -2.26
C ARG A 13 -4.87 2.60 -2.53
N ILE A 14 -4.58 1.81 -1.50
CA ILE A 14 -4.39 0.36 -1.62
C ILE A 14 -5.69 -0.31 -2.13
N ARG A 15 -6.84 0.00 -1.52
CA ARG A 15 -8.14 -0.54 -1.94
C ARG A 15 -8.47 -0.19 -3.39
N ASN A 16 -8.29 1.07 -3.77
CA ASN A 16 -8.59 1.52 -5.13
C ASN A 16 -7.66 0.86 -6.16
N ALA A 17 -6.38 0.70 -5.83
CA ALA A 17 -5.41 0.02 -6.70
C ALA A 17 -5.71 -1.49 -6.84
N LEU A 18 -6.19 -2.13 -5.77
CA LEU A 18 -6.68 -3.51 -5.82
C LEU A 18 -7.88 -3.66 -6.76
N GLN A 19 -8.89 -2.79 -6.62
CA GLN A 19 -10.07 -2.78 -7.49
C GLN A 19 -9.72 -2.48 -8.96
N ALA A 20 -8.72 -1.62 -9.19
CA ALA A 20 -8.21 -1.30 -10.52
C ALA A 20 -7.26 -2.38 -11.10
N SER A 21 -7.04 -3.50 -10.40
CA SER A 21 -6.12 -4.58 -10.83
C SER A 21 -4.68 -4.11 -11.09
N HIS A 22 -4.20 -3.13 -10.31
CA HIS A 22 -2.81 -2.66 -10.41
C HIS A 22 -1.83 -3.64 -9.73
N GLU A 23 -0.65 -3.82 -10.31
CA GLU A 23 0.39 -4.64 -9.67
C GLU A 23 0.98 -4.01 -8.40
N ASN A 24 0.98 -2.67 -8.34
CA ASN A 24 1.55 -1.91 -7.23
C ASN A 24 0.90 -0.54 -7.07
N VAL A 25 1.13 0.08 -5.91
CA VAL A 25 0.71 1.45 -5.60
C VAL A 25 1.82 2.23 -4.90
N ASP A 26 1.98 3.49 -5.30
CA ASP A 26 2.96 4.42 -4.73
C ASP A 26 2.29 5.41 -3.77
N ILE A 27 2.88 5.52 -2.58
CA ILE A 27 2.35 6.34 -1.48
C ILE A 27 3.51 7.13 -0.87
N PRO A 28 3.32 8.41 -0.48
CA PRO A 28 4.34 9.15 0.25
C PRO A 28 4.75 8.42 1.53
N ASN A 29 6.04 8.18 1.68
CA ASN A 29 6.57 7.37 2.77
C ASN A 29 6.54 8.09 4.12
N SER A 30 6.34 7.32 5.17
CA SER A 30 6.58 7.72 6.56
C SER A 30 6.95 6.49 7.37
N LYS A 31 7.60 6.68 8.53
CA LYS A 31 7.95 5.56 9.42
C LYS A 31 6.73 4.72 9.79
N LEU A 32 5.62 5.38 10.13
CA LEU A 32 4.37 4.70 10.48
C LEU A 32 3.77 3.91 9.31
N LYS A 33 3.75 4.49 8.09
CA LYS A 33 3.25 3.79 6.90
C LYS A 33 4.11 2.58 6.54
N THR A 34 5.42 2.69 6.73
CA THR A 34 6.34 1.55 6.54
C THR A 34 6.05 0.44 7.54
N SER A 35 5.84 0.76 8.83
CA SER A 35 5.45 -0.24 9.85
C SER A 35 4.11 -0.90 9.53
N ILE A 36 3.12 -0.15 9.04
CA ILE A 36 1.84 -0.72 8.60
C ILE A 36 2.05 -1.68 7.42
N ALA A 37 2.81 -1.27 6.40
CA ALA A 37 3.12 -2.12 5.25
C ALA A 37 3.89 -3.39 5.66
N GLN A 38 4.74 -3.31 6.68
CA GLN A 38 5.40 -4.48 7.25
C GLN A 38 4.39 -5.47 7.83
N VAL A 39 3.47 -5.01 8.69
CA VAL A 39 2.42 -5.87 9.27
C VAL A 39 1.55 -6.47 8.17
N LEU A 40 1.13 -5.68 7.18
CA LEU A 40 0.34 -6.18 6.05
C LEU A 40 1.06 -7.28 5.26
N LYS A 41 2.39 -7.22 5.18
CA LYS A 41 3.21 -8.25 4.53
C LYS A 41 3.31 -9.50 5.40
N GLU A 42 3.56 -9.34 6.70
CA GLU A 42 3.69 -10.44 7.67
C GLU A 42 2.40 -11.27 7.75
N GLU A 43 1.24 -10.60 7.75
CA GLU A 43 -0.09 -11.24 7.71
C GLU A 43 -0.46 -11.75 6.29
N GLY A 44 0.37 -11.51 5.28
CA GLY A 44 0.19 -12.04 3.93
C GLY A 44 -0.88 -11.34 3.07
N TYR A 45 -1.31 -10.14 3.45
CA TYR A 45 -2.28 -9.31 2.70
C TYR A 45 -1.67 -8.62 1.48
N ILE A 46 -0.38 -8.29 1.52
CA ILE A 46 0.37 -7.74 0.38
C ILE A 46 1.50 -8.68 -0.02
N LYS A 47 1.96 -8.59 -1.27
CA LYS A 47 3.04 -9.43 -1.77
C LYS A 47 4.39 -8.98 -1.21
N ASN A 48 4.65 -7.68 -1.26
CA ASN A 48 5.86 -7.06 -0.72
C ASN A 48 5.71 -5.54 -0.64
N TYR A 49 6.67 -4.85 -0.04
CA TYR A 49 6.80 -3.40 -0.14
C TYR A 49 8.27 -3.00 -0.32
N ARG A 50 8.50 -1.79 -0.85
CA ARG A 50 9.82 -1.19 -1.01
C ARG A 50 9.77 0.30 -0.70
N VAL A 51 10.77 0.78 0.02
CA VAL A 51 11.01 2.23 0.19
C VAL A 51 11.98 2.68 -0.90
N ILE A 52 11.59 3.71 -1.64
CA ILE A 52 12.36 4.34 -2.70
C ILE A 52 12.71 5.74 -2.25
N GLU A 53 13.99 6.09 -2.25
CA GLU A 53 14.43 7.45 -1.93
C GLU A 53 14.15 8.39 -3.10
N ASP A 54 13.52 9.52 -2.83
CA ASP A 54 13.12 10.53 -3.83
C ASP A 54 13.73 11.92 -3.55
N GLY A 55 14.71 11.99 -2.64
CA GLY A 55 15.31 13.24 -2.16
C GLY A 55 14.39 14.07 -1.25
N LYS A 56 13.22 13.53 -0.85
CA LYS A 56 12.27 14.15 0.07
C LYS A 56 11.93 13.17 1.21
N GLN A 57 10.65 12.84 1.39
CA GLN A 57 10.19 11.91 2.43
C GLN A 57 10.30 10.43 1.99
N GLY A 58 10.63 10.18 0.73
CA GLY A 58 10.62 8.86 0.11
C GLY A 58 9.24 8.45 -0.41
N ILE A 59 9.24 7.39 -1.22
CA ILE A 59 8.04 6.74 -1.74
C ILE A 59 7.99 5.32 -1.20
N LEU A 60 6.85 4.95 -0.62
CA LEU A 60 6.54 3.59 -0.24
C LEU A 60 5.76 2.95 -1.39
N ARG A 61 6.41 2.03 -2.11
CA ARG A 61 5.80 1.20 -3.15
C ARG A 61 5.31 -0.10 -2.53
N ILE A 62 4.02 -0.36 -2.65
CA ILE A 62 3.36 -1.57 -2.14
C ILE A 62 2.99 -2.45 -3.32
N TYR A 63 3.45 -3.71 -3.32
CA TYR A 63 3.10 -4.71 -4.32
C TYR A 63 1.88 -5.48 -3.84
N LEU A 64 0.81 -5.40 -4.64
CA LEU A 64 -0.47 -5.98 -4.30
C LEU A 64 -0.46 -7.49 -4.51
N LYS A 65 -1.28 -8.19 -3.71
CA LYS A 65 -1.47 -9.62 -3.81
C LYS A 65 -2.91 -9.89 -4.23
N TYR A 66 -3.06 -10.80 -5.18
CA TYR A 66 -4.32 -11.32 -5.67
C TYR A 66 -4.36 -12.82 -5.37
N ASP A 67 -5.54 -13.37 -5.17
CA ASP A 67 -5.71 -14.80 -5.03
C ASP A 67 -5.62 -15.53 -6.39
N ASP A 68 -5.70 -16.86 -6.36
CA ASP A 68 -5.62 -17.69 -7.58
C ASP A 68 -6.81 -17.48 -8.54
N LYS A 69 -7.87 -16.80 -8.11
CA LYS A 69 -9.04 -16.42 -8.91
C LYS A 69 -8.93 -14.99 -9.46
N GLY A 70 -7.86 -14.26 -9.12
CA GLY A 70 -7.68 -12.86 -9.46
C GLY A 70 -8.48 -11.89 -8.57
N GLU A 71 -9.08 -12.38 -7.49
CA GLU A 71 -9.81 -11.55 -6.53
C GLU A 71 -8.82 -10.87 -5.55
N PRO A 72 -9.10 -9.62 -5.15
CA PRO A 72 -8.24 -8.91 -4.20
C PRO A 72 -8.30 -9.58 -2.82
N VAL A 73 -7.13 -9.90 -2.25
CA VAL A 73 -7.01 -10.56 -0.94
C VAL A 73 -7.48 -9.67 0.21
N ILE A 74 -7.49 -8.35 -0.01
CA ILE A 74 -8.06 -7.37 0.93
C ILE A 74 -9.46 -7.00 0.42
N ALA A 75 -10.49 -7.48 1.12
CA ALA A 75 -11.89 -7.15 0.87
C ALA A 75 -12.41 -6.14 1.92
N GLY A 76 -13.10 -5.09 1.47
CA GLY A 76 -13.67 -4.04 2.32
C GLY A 76 -14.40 -2.95 1.55
#